data_AF-A0A6C0QUS9-F1
#
_entry.id   AF-A0A6C0QUS9-F1
#
_cell.length_a   1.000
_cell.length_b   1.000
_cell.length_c   1.000
_cell.angle_alpha   90.00
_cell.angle_beta   90.00
_cell.angle_gamma   90.00
#
_symmetry.space_group_name_H-M   'P 1'
#
loop_
_entity.id
_entity.type
_entity.pdbx_description
1 polymer ?
#
loop_
_entity_poly.entity_id
_entity_poly.type
_entity_poly.pdbx_seq_one_letter_code
_entity_poly.pdbx_strand_id
1 'polypeptide(L)'
;MSKVQYNAKEKFAMIEEIESGELGLMGVAYKYGISKSTLVKWRRRYDVYGLEGLEVRTKNRSYSAELKLQAVLDYLKGELSQCDIIHKYKIASRTQLSN
;
A
#
# COMPACT_ATOMS: atom_id res chain seq x y z
N MET A 1 -1.91 -5.33 -24.30
CA MET A 1 -2.92 -5.73 -23.29
C MET A 1 -3.31 -4.49 -22.50
N SER A 2 -4.57 -4.09 -22.59
CA SER A 2 -5.11 -2.88 -21.94
C SER A 2 -5.02 -3.05 -20.43
N LYS A 3 -4.39 -2.11 -19.72
CA LYS A 3 -4.39 -2.07 -18.25
C LYS A 3 -5.84 -1.86 -17.81
N VAL A 4 -6.50 -2.91 -17.32
CA VAL A 4 -7.80 -2.77 -16.66
C VAL A 4 -7.60 -1.82 -15.48
N GLN A 5 -8.17 -0.63 -15.58
CA GLN A 5 -8.04 0.43 -14.59
C GLN A 5 -9.17 0.24 -13.58
N TYR A 6 -8.88 -0.46 -12.49
CA TYR A 6 -9.82 -0.55 -11.37
C TYR A 6 -9.80 0.76 -10.58
N ASN A 7 -10.99 1.28 -10.29
CA ASN A 7 -11.18 2.45 -9.43
C ASN A 7 -10.94 2.09 -7.97
N ALA A 8 -10.68 3.10 -7.13
CA ALA A 8 -10.40 2.89 -5.70
C ALA A 8 -11.50 2.08 -4.99
N LYS A 9 -12.77 2.36 -5.32
CA LYS A 9 -13.93 1.64 -4.78
C LYS A 9 -13.96 0.17 -5.19
N GLU A 10 -13.63 -0.15 -6.44
CA GLU A 10 -13.60 -1.54 -6.91
C GLU A 10 -12.47 -2.32 -6.23
N LYS A 11 -11.29 -1.70 -6.08
CA LYS A 11 -10.18 -2.30 -5.33
C LYS A 11 -10.52 -2.50 -3.86
N PHE A 12 -11.25 -1.56 -3.27
CA PHE A 12 -11.70 -1.63 -1.89
C PHE A 12 -12.68 -2.80 -1.71
N ALA A 13 -13.68 -2.92 -2.57
CA ALA A 13 -14.61 -4.05 -2.55
C ALA A 13 -13.88 -5.40 -2.63
N MET A 14 -12.85 -5.51 -3.49
CA MET A 14 -12.03 -6.73 -3.54
C MET A 14 -11.27 -7.00 -2.25
N ILE A 15 -10.72 -5.97 -1.58
CA ILE A 15 -10.03 -6.15 -0.30
C ILE A 15 -11.03 -6.56 0.78
N GLU A 16 -12.18 -5.91 0.82
CA GLU A 16 -13.28 -6.21 1.74
C GLU A 16 -13.78 -7.64 1.56
N GLU A 17 -13.91 -8.14 0.32
CA GLU A 17 -14.29 -9.51 0.03
C GLU A 17 -13.25 -10.54 0.53
N ILE A 18 -11.96 -10.18 0.50
CA ILE A 18 -10.88 -10.99 1.08
C ILE A 18 -10.94 -10.98 2.61
N GLU A 19 -11.22 -9.84 3.24
CA GLU A 19 -11.34 -9.69 4.70
C GLU A 19 -12.61 -10.38 5.24
N SER A 20 -13.72 -10.29 4.51
CA SER A 20 -15.00 -10.94 4.83
C SER A 20 -14.89 -12.47 4.83
N GLY A 21 -13.88 -13.02 4.13
CA GLY A 21 -13.63 -14.45 4.08
C GLY A 21 -14.50 -15.21 3.08
N GLU A 22 -15.33 -14.52 2.29
CA GLU A 22 -16.15 -15.13 1.23
C GLU A 22 -15.28 -15.76 0.14
N LEU A 23 -14.18 -15.08 -0.22
CA LEU A 23 -13.18 -15.57 -1.16
C LEU A 23 -11.79 -15.23 -0.64
N GLY A 24 -10.94 -16.24 -0.42
CA GLY A 24 -9.54 -15.99 -0.09
C GLY A 24 -8.81 -15.23 -1.22
N LEU A 25 -7.60 -14.72 -0.93
CA LEU A 25 -6.73 -14.01 -1.89
C LEU A 25 -6.65 -14.68 -3.27
N MET A 26 -6.66 -16.01 -3.30
CA MET A 26 -6.63 -16.79 -4.54
C MET A 26 -7.96 -16.80 -5.29
N GLY A 27 -9.08 -16.86 -4.58
CA GLY A 27 -10.43 -16.81 -5.15
C GLY A 27 -10.68 -15.46 -5.81
N VAL A 28 -10.36 -14.37 -5.11
CA VAL A 28 -10.49 -13.00 -5.66
C VAL A 28 -9.52 -12.77 -6.82
N ALA A 29 -8.27 -13.23 -6.71
CA ALA A 29 -7.30 -13.18 -7.81
C ALA A 29 -7.83 -13.87 -9.08
N TYR A 30 -8.45 -15.04 -8.93
CA TYR A 30 -9.02 -15.78 -10.06
C TYR A 30 -10.28 -15.10 -10.61
N LYS A 31 -11.22 -14.70 -9.73
CA LYS A 31 -12.48 -14.04 -10.07
C LYS A 31 -12.28 -12.76 -10.88
N TYR A 32 -11.33 -11.93 -10.46
CA TYR A 32 -11.05 -10.65 -11.10
C TYR A 32 -9.89 -10.71 -12.12
N GLY A 33 -9.22 -11.85 -12.27
CA GLY A 33 -8.06 -11.99 -13.14
C GLY A 33 -6.84 -11.16 -12.70
N ILE A 34 -6.72 -10.89 -11.40
CA ILE A 34 -5.67 -10.05 -10.83
C ILE A 34 -4.62 -10.92 -10.15
N SER A 35 -3.33 -10.58 -10.27
CA SER A 35 -2.30 -11.31 -9.56
C SER A 35 -2.40 -11.12 -8.04
N LYS A 36 -2.18 -12.20 -7.28
CA LYS A 36 -2.14 -12.15 -5.80
C LYS A 36 -1.20 -11.06 -5.28
N SER A 37 -0.05 -10.87 -5.94
CA SER A 37 0.92 -9.84 -5.58
C SER A 37 0.37 -8.41 -5.75
N THR A 38 -0.54 -8.19 -6.70
CA THR A 38 -1.23 -6.90 -6.85
C THR A 38 -2.25 -6.67 -5.74
N LEU A 39 -3.04 -7.69 -5.38
CA LEU A 39 -3.98 -7.61 -4.27
C LEU A 39 -3.27 -7.32 -2.94
N VAL A 40 -2.16 -8.01 -2.66
CA VAL A 40 -1.34 -7.76 -1.47
C VAL A 40 -0.79 -6.32 -1.45
N LYS A 41 -0.35 -5.79 -2.61
CA LYS A 41 0.08 -4.39 -2.72
C LYS A 41 -1.06 -3.41 -2.44
N TRP A 42 -2.27 -3.70 -2.91
CA TRP A 42 -3.45 -2.87 -2.65
C TRP A 42 -3.82 -2.89 -1.18
N ARG A 43 -3.89 -4.07 -0.55
CA ARG A 43 -4.13 -4.20 0.90
C ARG A 43 -3.10 -3.39 1.71
N ARG A 44 -1.81 -3.52 1.41
CA ARG A 44 -0.76 -2.75 2.11
C ARG A 44 -0.89 -1.24 1.90
N ARG A 45 -1.28 -0.79 0.70
CA ARG A 45 -1.52 0.64 0.47
C ARG A 45 -2.76 1.13 1.21
N TYR A 46 -3.80 0.30 1.27
CA TYR A 46 -5.00 0.62 2.02
C TYR A 46 -4.70 0.74 3.52
N ASP A 47 -3.90 -0.16 4.08
CA ASP A 47 -3.48 -0.12 5.48
C ASP A 47 -2.71 1.18 5.82
N VAL A 48 -1.83 1.64 4.91
CA VAL A 48 -1.00 2.83 5.15
C VAL A 48 -1.71 4.15 4.82
N TYR A 49 -2.59 4.16 3.81
CA TYR A 49 -3.15 5.39 3.23
C TYR A 49 -4.69 5.43 3.18
N GLY A 50 -5.37 4.37 3.59
CA GLY A 50 -6.81 4.21 3.39
C GLY A 50 -7.20 4.15 1.91
N LEU A 51 -8.40 4.63 1.59
CA LEU A 51 -8.96 4.64 0.23
C LEU A 51 -8.09 5.41 -0.77
N GLU A 52 -7.42 6.49 -0.36
CA GLU A 52 -6.48 7.26 -1.21
C GLU A 52 -5.28 6.44 -1.69
N GLY A 53 -4.93 5.36 -0.97
CA GLY A 53 -3.88 4.42 -1.37
C GLY A 53 -4.27 3.52 -2.54
N LEU A 54 -5.58 3.34 -2.74
CA LEU A 54 -6.17 2.51 -3.80
C LEU A 54 -6.47 3.30 -5.07
N GLU A 55 -6.48 4.63 -5.01
CA GLU A 55 -6.68 5.46 -6.19
C GLU A 55 -5.66 5.19 -7.30
N VAL A 56 -6.13 5.30 -8.54
CA VAL A 56 -5.28 5.20 -9.72
C VAL A 56 -4.41 6.45 -9.77
N ARG A 57 -3.19 6.34 -9.24
CA ARG A 57 -2.22 7.43 -9.32
C ARG A 57 -1.52 7.38 -10.68
N THR A 58 -1.58 8.50 -11.38
CA THR A 58 -0.84 8.75 -12.63
C THR A 58 0.62 9.13 -12.37
N LYS A 59 0.96 9.53 -11.13
CA LYS A 59 2.30 9.96 -10.72
C LYS A 59 2.80 9.16 -9.51
N ASN A 60 4.12 8.90 -9.48
CA ASN A 60 4.79 8.34 -8.31
C ASN A 60 4.71 9.33 -7.14
N ARG A 61 4.60 8.82 -5.90
CA ARG A 61 4.60 9.67 -4.71
C ARG A 61 6.05 10.07 -4.40
N SER A 62 6.32 11.37 -4.45
CA SER A 62 7.56 11.93 -3.91
C SER A 62 7.38 12.18 -2.42
N TYR A 63 8.38 11.78 -1.64
CA TYR A 63 8.47 12.12 -0.21
C TYR A 63 9.42 13.31 -0.09
N SER A 64 9.01 14.35 0.65
CA SER A 64 9.90 15.48 0.91
C SER A 64 11.14 15.04 1.69
N ALA A 65 12.26 15.71 1.48
CA ALA A 65 13.50 15.42 2.18
C ALA A 65 13.33 15.54 3.70
N GLU A 66 12.57 16.53 4.17
CA GLU A 66 12.24 16.72 5.58
C GLU A 66 11.49 15.52 6.18
N LEU A 67 10.52 14.96 5.46
CA LEU A 67 9.75 13.80 5.93
C LEU A 67 10.63 12.54 5.99
N LYS A 68 11.51 12.34 5.00
CA LYS A 68 12.50 11.25 5.03
C LYS A 68 13.49 11.41 6.18
N LEU A 69 13.96 12.64 6.44
CA LEU A 69 14.90 12.93 7.50
C LEU A 69 14.28 12.65 8.88
N GLN A 70 13.05 13.10 9.12
CA GLN A 70 12.31 12.78 10.35
C GLN A 70 12.12 11.28 10.55
N ALA A 71 11.76 10.55 9.49
CA ALA A 71 11.65 9.10 9.53
C ALA A 71 12.98 8.40 9.89
N VAL A 72 14.12 8.86 9.36
CA VAL A 72 15.45 8.31 9.70
C VAL A 72 15.85 8.68 11.13
N LEU A 73 15.57 9.90 11.58
CA LEU A 73 15.88 10.34 12.94
C LEU A 73 15.10 9.55 13.99
N ASP A 74 13.80 9.32 13.78
CA ASP A 74 12.99 8.48 14.67
C ASP A 74 13.47 7.01 14.70
N TYR A 75 13.97 6.50 13.57
CA TYR A 75 14.60 5.18 13.52
C TYR A 75 15.88 5.13 14.36
N LEU A 76 16.74 6.14 14.21
CA LEU A 76 18.02 6.22 14.91
C LEU A 76 17.87 6.45 16.40
N LYS A 77 16.79 7.12 16.83
CA LYS A 77 16.44 7.26 18.25
C LYS A 77 16.05 5.93 18.90
N GLY A 78 15.77 4.88 18.12
CA GLY A 78 15.40 3.56 18.62
C GLY A 78 13.98 3.49 19.22
N GLU A 79 13.20 4.56 19.10
CA GLU A 79 11.84 4.65 19.63
C GLU A 79 10.82 3.90 18.76
N LEU A 80 11.13 3.65 17.49
CA LEU A 80 10.20 3.06 16.52
C LEU A 80 10.90 2.04 15.62
N SER A 81 10.23 0.90 15.38
CA SER A 81 10.72 -0.08 14.41
C SER A 81 10.56 0.45 12.97
N GLN A 82 11.26 -0.17 12.01
CA GLN A 82 11.10 0.20 10.59
C GLN A 82 9.65 0.07 10.11
N CYS A 83 8.88 -0.87 10.65
CA CYS A 83 7.46 -1.02 10.34
C CYS A 83 6.64 0.16 10.89
N ASP A 84 6.91 0.56 12.13
CA ASP A 84 6.22 1.68 12.76
C ASP A 84 6.50 3.00 12.04
N ILE A 85 7.72 3.17 11.53
CA ILE A 85 8.12 4.36 10.76
C ILE A 85 7.43 4.42 9.40
N ILE A 86 7.31 3.27 8.72
CA ILE A 86 6.53 3.15 7.48
C ILE A 86 5.08 3.57 7.71
N HIS A 87 4.49 3.15 8.83
CA HIS A 87 3.10 3.46 9.17
C HIS A 87 2.94 4.92 9.60
N LYS A 88 3.79 5.41 10.51
CA LYS A 88 3.78 6.78 11.04
C LYS A 88 3.99 7.83 9.96
N TYR A 89 5.00 7.63 9.11
CA TYR A 89 5.36 8.58 8.04
C TYR A 89 4.66 8.29 6.71
N LYS A 90 3.80 7.26 6.68
CA LYS A 90 3.09 6.80 5.48
C LYS A 90 4.04 6.61 4.30
N ILE A 91 5.16 5.91 4.51
CA ILE A 91 6.18 5.65 3.48
C ILE A 91 5.93 4.27 2.88
N ALA A 92 5.78 4.20 1.55
CA ALA A 92 5.33 2.98 0.89
C ALA A 92 6.31 1.79 0.97
N SER A 93 7.60 2.03 1.22
CA SER A 93 8.62 0.98 1.28
C SER A 93 9.87 1.44 2.01
N ARG A 94 10.56 0.51 2.68
CA ARG A 94 11.88 0.72 3.29
C ARG A 94 12.90 1.28 2.29
N THR A 95 12.83 0.85 1.03
CA THR A 95 13.73 1.33 -0.01
C THR A 95 13.57 2.82 -0.34
N GLN A 96 12.50 3.49 0.14
CA GLN A 96 12.34 4.93 -0.03
C GLN A 96 13.16 5.77 0.96
N LEU A 97 13.66 5.14 2.03
CA LEU A 97 14.53 5.72 3.05
C LEU A 97 16.02 5.49 2.76
N SER A 98 16.35 4.59 1.82
CA SER A 98 17.71 4.45 1.32
C SER A 98 17.95 5.54 0.27
N ASN A 99 19.05 6.27 0.40
CA ASN A 99 19.60 7.08 -0.68
C ASN A 99 20.17 6.16 -1.77
#